data_AF-A0A7V1ZXA4-F1
#
_entry.id   AF-A0A7V1ZXA4-F1
#
_cell.length_a   1.000
_cell.length_b   1.000
_cell.length_c   1.000
_cell.angle_alpha   90.00
_cell.angle_beta   90.00
_cell.angle_gamma   90.00
#
_symmetry.space_group_name_H-M   'P 1'
#
loop_
_entity.id
_entity.type
_entity.pdbx_description
1 polymer ?
#
loop_
_entity_poly.entity_id
_entity_poly.type
_entity_poly.pdbx_seq_one_letter_code
_entity_poly.pdbx_strand_id
1 'polypeptide(L)'
;MAIYTPRGLKIRLSVAEAFALMKRLYPSVKPFKILKTVEGIEYIPAFLSTIAALIAFAFEMAFPMIIILVTLAYISGVYMNTSGFYLVPGIISLSTYFSYIPGIWVVEIGIIIFGFIVIGWKASVAFVVGRLIGWITQLVIEHSEMHRVYNTTGLIITASERFFFNAYRNHAVWRGKSTDITCSEEELSKENWWPIFKEFAREWPEIAYRYSIDEAHFED
;
A
#
# COMPACT_ATOMS: atom_id res chain seq x y z
N MET A 1 17.20 -2.32 -11.39
CA MET A 1 16.25 -3.39 -11.07
C MET A 1 15.21 -2.86 -10.10
N ALA A 2 13.93 -2.80 -10.49
CA ALA A 2 12.85 -2.58 -9.54
C ALA A 2 12.67 -3.84 -8.66
N ILE A 3 12.04 -3.68 -7.49
CA ILE A 3 11.55 -4.81 -6.71
C ILE A 3 10.03 -4.89 -6.81
N TYR A 4 9.48 -6.06 -6.47
CA TYR A 4 8.05 -6.32 -6.50
C TYR A 4 7.58 -6.86 -5.15
N THR A 5 6.40 -6.44 -4.71
CA THR A 5 5.76 -7.02 -3.53
C THR A 5 5.19 -8.42 -3.87
N PRO A 6 4.77 -9.23 -2.87
CA PRO A 6 4.25 -10.59 -3.11
C PRO A 6 3.11 -10.68 -4.15
N ARG A 7 2.16 -9.74 -4.12
CA ARG A 7 1.04 -9.60 -5.08
C ARG A 7 1.39 -8.80 -6.34
N GLY A 8 2.65 -8.36 -6.48
CA GLY A 8 3.17 -7.80 -7.73
C GLY A 8 3.12 -6.28 -7.85
N LEU A 9 2.95 -5.53 -6.75
CA LEU A 9 3.10 -4.08 -6.79
C LEU A 9 4.57 -3.74 -7.10
N LYS A 10 4.80 -3.03 -8.20
CA LYS A 10 6.13 -2.59 -8.64
C LYS A 10 6.62 -1.42 -7.79
N ILE A 11 7.82 -1.54 -7.26
CA ILE A 11 8.52 -0.49 -6.51
C ILE A 11 9.83 -0.19 -7.26
N ARG A 12 9.97 1.03 -7.76
CA ARG A 12 11.09 1.51 -8.59
C ARG A 12 12.31 1.92 -7.75
N LEU A 13 12.63 1.14 -6.73
CA LEU A 13 13.89 1.22 -6.01
C LEU A 13 14.82 0.12 -6.49
N SER A 14 16.12 0.39 -6.49
CA SER A 14 17.08 -0.67 -6.76
C SER A 14 16.98 -1.78 -5.70
N VAL A 15 17.31 -3.02 -6.10
CA VAL A 15 17.40 -4.15 -5.14
C VAL A 15 18.36 -3.78 -4.00
N ALA A 16 19.49 -3.13 -4.32
CA ALA A 16 20.46 -2.68 -3.34
C ALA A 16 19.85 -1.73 -2.30
N GLU A 17 19.23 -0.62 -2.74
CA GLU A 17 18.60 0.36 -1.84
C GLU A 17 17.50 -0.25 -0.99
N ALA A 18 16.61 -1.03 -1.60
CA ALA A 18 15.49 -1.60 -0.87
C ALA A 18 15.95 -2.64 0.17
N PHE A 19 16.89 -3.52 -0.19
CA PHE A 19 17.41 -4.52 0.75
C PHE A 19 18.38 -3.93 1.79
N ALA A 20 19.07 -2.83 1.48
CA ALA A 20 19.83 -2.05 2.46
C ALA A 20 18.92 -1.47 3.54
N LEU A 21 17.79 -0.87 3.15
CA LEU A 21 16.79 -0.39 4.13
C LEU A 21 16.22 -1.55 4.95
N MET A 22 15.80 -2.64 4.31
CA MET A 22 15.25 -3.79 5.03
C MET A 22 16.28 -4.47 5.95
N LYS A 23 17.59 -4.42 5.62
CA LYS A 23 18.68 -4.93 6.45
C LYS A 23 18.73 -4.27 7.81
N ARG A 24 18.43 -2.97 7.92
CA ARG A 24 18.41 -2.24 9.21
C ARG A 24 17.45 -2.86 10.24
N LEU A 25 16.42 -3.57 9.77
CA LEU A 25 15.38 -4.18 10.60
C LEU A 25 15.55 -5.70 10.75
N TYR A 26 16.43 -6.32 9.97
CA TYR A 26 16.72 -7.75 10.03
C TYR A 26 17.58 -8.08 11.26
N PRO A 27 17.41 -9.26 11.92
CA PRO A 27 16.45 -10.33 11.62
C PRO A 27 15.06 -10.10 12.23
N SER A 28 14.88 -9.04 13.03
CA SER A 28 13.63 -8.77 13.77
C SER A 28 12.40 -8.63 12.85
N VAL A 29 12.60 -8.14 11.63
CA VAL A 29 11.58 -8.04 10.59
C VAL A 29 12.16 -8.57 9.28
N LYS A 30 11.55 -9.64 8.75
CA LYS A 30 11.94 -10.21 7.45
C LYS A 30 11.50 -9.31 6.28
N PRO A 31 12.24 -9.26 5.16
CA PRO A 31 11.88 -8.48 3.97
C PRO A 31 10.44 -8.74 3.49
N PHE A 32 10.03 -10.01 3.43
CA PHE A 32 8.67 -10.39 3.03
C PHE A 32 7.58 -9.68 3.84
N LYS A 33 7.79 -9.52 5.15
CA LYS A 33 6.83 -8.84 6.04
C LYS A 33 6.71 -7.36 5.72
N ILE A 34 7.82 -6.70 5.39
CA ILE A 34 7.84 -5.29 4.98
C ILE A 34 7.11 -5.14 3.65
N LEU A 35 7.43 -5.96 2.65
CA LEU A 35 6.77 -5.93 1.33
C LEU A 35 5.27 -6.23 1.43
N LYS A 36 4.86 -7.17 2.28
CA LYS A 36 3.45 -7.44 2.58
C LYS A 36 2.76 -6.23 3.25
N THR A 37 3.49 -5.49 4.08
CA THR A 37 2.99 -4.26 4.72
C THR A 37 2.78 -3.15 3.69
N VAL A 38 3.59 -3.07 2.62
CA VAL A 38 3.39 -2.11 1.52
C VAL A 38 2.01 -2.27 0.89
N GLU A 39 1.62 -3.50 0.57
CA GLU A 39 0.29 -3.80 0.00
C GLU A 39 -0.82 -3.53 1.00
N GLY A 40 -0.57 -3.78 2.28
CA GLY A 40 -1.49 -3.40 3.34
C GLY A 40 -1.74 -1.89 3.38
N ILE A 41 -0.68 -1.09 3.27
CA ILE A 41 -0.77 0.38 3.22
C ILE A 41 -1.52 0.81 1.97
N GLU A 42 -1.13 0.34 0.78
CA GLU A 42 -1.81 0.61 -0.49
C GLU A 42 -3.33 0.41 -0.37
N TYR A 43 -3.75 -0.65 0.31
CA TYR A 43 -5.15 -1.06 0.41
C TYR A 43 -5.99 -0.27 1.44
N ILE A 44 -5.39 0.58 2.27
CA ILE A 44 -6.10 1.32 3.34
C ILE A 44 -7.34 2.11 2.84
N PRO A 45 -7.30 2.88 1.73
CA PRO A 45 -8.48 3.62 1.25
C PRO A 45 -9.66 2.70 0.92
N ALA A 46 -9.38 1.58 0.26
CA ALA A 46 -10.36 0.56 -0.09
C ALA A 46 -10.95 -0.12 1.16
N PHE A 47 -10.10 -0.45 2.12
CA PHE A 47 -10.50 -1.02 3.40
C PHE A 47 -11.41 -0.06 4.19
N LEU A 48 -11.02 1.21 4.34
CA LEU A 48 -11.80 2.19 5.10
C LEU A 48 -13.15 2.51 4.45
N SER A 49 -13.18 2.67 3.13
CA SER A 49 -14.44 2.90 2.39
C SER A 49 -15.40 1.71 2.47
N THR A 50 -14.87 0.49 2.52
CA THR A 50 -15.65 -0.73 2.79
C THR A 50 -16.29 -0.71 4.17
N ILE A 51 -15.51 -0.42 5.23
CA ILE A 51 -16.04 -0.33 6.59
C ILE A 51 -17.09 0.78 6.70
N ALA A 52 -16.85 1.94 6.09
CA ALA A 52 -17.79 3.04 6.03
C ALA A 52 -19.12 2.64 5.36
N ALA A 53 -19.07 1.89 4.26
CA ALA A 53 -20.26 1.38 3.58
C ALA A 53 -21.07 0.45 4.49
N LEU A 54 -20.41 -0.50 5.16
CA LEU A 54 -21.07 -1.43 6.08
C LEU A 54 -21.75 -0.68 7.23
N ILE A 55 -21.10 0.34 7.79
CA ILE A 55 -21.69 1.21 8.81
C ILE A 55 -22.90 1.95 8.23
N ALA A 56 -22.76 2.59 7.07
CA ALA A 56 -23.86 3.34 6.47
C ALA A 56 -25.08 2.44 6.17
N PHE A 57 -24.82 1.20 5.75
CA PHE A 57 -25.87 0.21 5.47
C PHE A 57 -26.54 -0.27 6.75
N ALA A 58 -25.78 -0.53 7.81
CA ALA A 58 -26.31 -0.96 9.11
C ALA A 58 -27.21 0.11 9.78
N PHE A 59 -26.96 1.39 9.50
CA PHE A 59 -27.78 2.51 9.98
C PHE A 59 -28.83 3.00 8.97
N GLU A 60 -29.05 2.25 7.88
CA GLU A 60 -30.03 2.58 6.84
C GLU A 60 -29.91 4.03 6.33
N MET A 61 -28.68 4.52 6.18
CA MET A 61 -28.43 5.92 5.85
C MET A 61 -28.98 6.28 4.46
N ALA A 62 -29.45 7.52 4.32
CA ALA A 62 -29.93 8.04 3.05
C ALA A 62 -28.83 8.08 1.97
N PHE A 63 -29.25 8.00 0.70
CA PHE A 63 -28.36 7.93 -0.47
C PHE A 63 -27.20 8.95 -0.46
N PRO A 64 -27.41 10.26 -0.21
CA PRO A 64 -26.30 11.22 -0.20
C PRO A 64 -25.31 10.98 0.94
N MET A 65 -25.79 10.51 2.09
CA MET A 65 -24.95 10.28 3.28
C MET A 65 -24.02 9.08 3.06
N ILE A 66 -24.49 8.03 2.37
CA ILE A 66 -23.64 6.89 1.97
C ILE A 66 -22.50 7.37 1.08
N ILE A 67 -22.80 8.18 0.04
CA ILE A 67 -21.77 8.73 -0.86
C ILE A 67 -20.74 9.52 -0.06
N ILE A 68 -21.19 10.45 0.77
CA ILE A 68 -20.31 11.31 1.57
C ILE A 68 -19.43 10.48 2.49
N LEU A 69 -20.00 9.55 3.27
CA LEU A 69 -19.25 8.76 4.25
C LEU A 69 -18.22 7.86 3.57
N VAL A 70 -18.60 7.16 2.50
CA VAL A 70 -17.70 6.29 1.74
C VAL A 70 -16.57 7.09 1.10
N THR A 71 -16.89 8.25 0.51
CA THR A 71 -15.88 9.13 -0.12
C THR A 71 -14.90 9.67 0.92
N LEU A 72 -15.40 10.19 2.05
CA LEU A 72 -14.56 10.74 3.11
C LEU A 72 -13.67 9.67 3.74
N ALA A 73 -14.18 8.46 3.97
CA ALA A 73 -13.38 7.35 4.47
C ALA A 73 -12.27 6.95 3.48
N TYR A 74 -12.58 6.92 2.18
CA TYR A 74 -11.59 6.66 1.13
C TYR A 74 -10.48 7.72 1.15
N ILE A 75 -10.85 9.01 1.07
CA ILE A 75 -9.91 10.14 1.06
C ILE A 75 -9.07 10.18 2.33
N SER A 76 -9.66 9.86 3.49
CA SER A 76 -8.92 9.74 4.74
C SER A 76 -7.81 8.69 4.63
N GLY A 77 -8.08 7.54 4.02
CA GLY A 77 -7.07 6.53 3.74
C GLY A 77 -5.98 7.01 2.79
N VAL A 78 -6.35 7.76 1.74
CA VAL A 78 -5.37 8.36 0.80
C VAL A 78 -4.44 9.34 1.54
N TYR A 79 -4.99 10.14 2.45
CA TYR A 79 -4.21 11.06 3.27
C TYR A 79 -3.28 10.31 4.23
N MET A 80 -3.74 9.25 4.89
CA MET A 80 -2.91 8.38 5.73
C MET A 80 -1.74 7.79 4.94
N ASN A 81 -2.02 7.30 3.73
CA ASN A 81 -1.02 6.73 2.84
C ASN A 81 0.02 7.75 2.36
N THR A 82 -0.42 8.97 2.09
CA THR A 82 0.45 10.06 1.60
C THR A 82 1.32 10.63 2.72
N SER A 83 0.73 10.88 3.90
CA SER A 83 1.43 11.44 5.05
C SER A 83 2.30 10.43 5.81
N GLY A 84 1.98 9.13 5.71
CA GLY A 84 2.58 8.09 6.55
C GLY A 84 2.08 8.13 8.01
N PHE A 85 1.03 8.93 8.29
CA PHE A 85 0.47 9.07 9.62
C PHE A 85 -0.76 8.18 9.80
N TYR A 86 -0.60 7.13 10.61
CA TYR A 86 -1.63 6.12 10.85
C TYR A 86 -2.25 6.29 12.25
N LEU A 87 -3.30 7.11 12.32
CA LEU A 87 -4.01 7.46 13.55
C LEU A 87 -4.55 6.27 14.34
N VAL A 88 -5.08 5.26 13.65
CA VAL A 88 -5.76 4.13 14.28
C VAL A 88 -4.78 2.97 14.49
N PRO A 89 -4.51 2.57 15.75
CA PRO A 89 -3.64 1.43 16.03
C PRO A 89 -4.13 0.17 15.31
N GLY A 90 -3.20 -0.54 14.67
CA GLY A 90 -3.52 -1.79 13.98
C GLY A 90 -4.17 -1.64 12.60
N ILE A 91 -4.47 -0.42 12.12
CA ILE A 91 -5.09 -0.22 10.80
C ILE A 91 -4.29 -0.85 9.67
N ILE A 92 -2.96 -0.72 9.71
CA ILE A 92 -2.07 -1.31 8.70
C ILE A 92 -2.18 -2.84 8.74
N SER A 93 -2.15 -3.44 9.93
CA SER A 93 -2.27 -4.88 10.11
C SER A 93 -3.62 -5.40 9.59
N LEU A 94 -4.72 -4.73 9.95
CA LEU A 94 -6.06 -5.08 9.49
C LEU A 94 -6.20 -4.96 7.98
N SER A 95 -5.73 -3.84 7.40
CA SER A 95 -5.71 -3.63 5.96
C SER A 95 -4.85 -4.69 5.25
N THR A 96 -3.70 -5.07 5.84
CA THR A 96 -2.84 -6.15 5.34
C THR A 96 -3.55 -7.51 5.36
N TYR A 97 -4.30 -7.83 6.41
CA TYR A 97 -5.07 -9.07 6.43
C TYR A 97 -6.18 -9.06 5.38
N PHE A 98 -6.89 -7.95 5.29
CA PHE A 98 -7.99 -7.78 4.35
C PHE A 98 -7.51 -7.86 2.89
N SER A 99 -6.37 -7.24 2.56
CA SER A 99 -5.80 -7.29 1.22
C SER A 99 -5.33 -8.69 0.81
N TYR A 100 -5.14 -9.62 1.75
CA TYR A 100 -4.73 -11.00 1.47
C TYR A 100 -5.89 -11.99 1.39
N ILE A 101 -7.14 -11.53 1.55
CA ILE A 101 -8.31 -12.40 1.35
C ILE A 101 -8.37 -12.80 -0.14
N PRO A 102 -8.27 -14.11 -0.46
CA PRO A 102 -8.39 -14.57 -1.83
C PRO A 102 -9.74 -14.15 -2.42
N GLY A 103 -9.72 -13.59 -3.62
CA GLY A 103 -10.94 -13.12 -4.27
C GLY A 103 -11.56 -11.91 -3.59
N ILE A 104 -10.77 -10.93 -3.15
CA ILE A 104 -11.28 -9.69 -2.53
C ILE A 104 -12.38 -8.98 -3.34
N TRP A 105 -12.37 -9.13 -4.67
CA TRP A 105 -13.44 -8.67 -5.54
C TRP A 105 -14.82 -9.30 -5.22
N VAL A 106 -14.84 -10.52 -4.70
CA VAL A 106 -16.04 -11.21 -4.21
C VAL A 106 -16.59 -10.51 -2.96
N VAL A 107 -15.71 -10.02 -2.08
CA VAL A 107 -16.13 -9.24 -0.90
C VAL A 107 -16.80 -7.94 -1.35
N GLU A 108 -16.22 -7.25 -2.34
CA GLU A 108 -16.79 -6.04 -2.93
C GLU A 108 -18.16 -6.28 -3.55
N ILE A 109 -18.32 -7.36 -4.33
CA ILE A 109 -19.62 -7.79 -4.87
C ILE A 109 -20.60 -8.12 -3.73
N GLY A 110 -20.14 -8.79 -2.68
CA GLY A 110 -20.93 -9.10 -1.50
C GLY A 110 -21.48 -7.85 -0.80
N ILE A 111 -20.67 -6.78 -0.68
CA ILE A 111 -21.10 -5.50 -0.11
C ILE A 111 -22.15 -4.83 -0.99
N ILE A 112 -21.99 -4.87 -2.31
CA ILE A 112 -22.97 -4.32 -3.26
C ILE A 112 -24.32 -5.05 -3.13
N ILE A 113 -24.29 -6.39 -3.07
CA ILE A 113 -25.49 -7.23 -2.88
C ILE A 113 -26.11 -6.96 -1.52
N PHE A 114 -25.30 -6.87 -0.47
CA PHE A 114 -25.78 -6.59 0.89
C PHE A 114 -26.48 -5.23 0.96
N GLY A 115 -25.88 -4.17 0.41
CA GLY A 115 -26.52 -2.85 0.33
C GLY A 115 -27.84 -2.89 -0.44
N PHE A 116 -27.92 -3.68 -1.51
CA PHE A 116 -29.14 -3.87 -2.29
C PHE A 116 -30.24 -4.54 -1.45
N ILE A 117 -29.90 -5.57 -0.67
CA ILE A 117 -30.87 -6.30 0.14
C ILE A 117 -31.38 -5.46 1.32
N VAL A 118 -30.50 -4.69 1.98
CA VAL A 118 -30.85 -3.96 3.22
C VAL A 118 -31.63 -2.67 2.93
N ILE A 119 -31.17 -1.86 1.97
CA ILE A 119 -31.75 -0.52 1.70
C ILE A 119 -32.36 -0.43 0.29
N GLY A 120 -31.92 -1.30 -0.62
CA GLY A 120 -32.29 -1.26 -2.04
C GLY A 120 -31.16 -0.76 -2.95
N TRP A 121 -31.42 -0.79 -4.25
CA TRP A 121 -30.43 -0.47 -5.29
C TRP A 121 -29.71 0.87 -5.11
N LYS A 122 -30.39 1.86 -4.51
CA LYS A 122 -29.84 3.18 -4.23
C LYS A 122 -28.58 3.08 -3.36
N ALA A 123 -28.56 2.23 -2.35
CA ALA A 123 -27.39 2.08 -1.47
C ALA A 123 -26.19 1.47 -2.21
N SER A 124 -26.42 0.46 -3.03
CA SER A 124 -25.40 -0.13 -3.90
C SER A 124 -24.79 0.88 -4.86
N VAL A 125 -25.64 1.69 -5.52
CA VAL A 125 -25.18 2.76 -6.42
C VAL A 125 -24.42 3.84 -5.65
N ALA A 126 -24.93 4.27 -4.49
CA ALA A 126 -24.26 5.28 -3.65
C ALA A 126 -22.85 4.83 -3.24
N PHE A 127 -22.67 3.57 -2.86
CA PHE A 127 -21.36 3.01 -2.53
C PHE A 127 -20.40 3.06 -3.72
N VAL A 128 -20.84 2.59 -4.90
CA VAL A 128 -20.02 2.60 -6.12
C VAL A 128 -19.64 4.05 -6.51
N VAL A 129 -20.60 4.97 -6.47
CA VAL A 129 -20.36 6.39 -6.76
C VAL A 129 -19.37 7.00 -5.77
N GLY A 130 -19.54 6.75 -4.46
CA GLY A 130 -18.63 7.26 -3.44
C GLY A 130 -17.18 6.75 -3.63
N ARG A 131 -17.00 5.46 -3.96
CA ARG A 131 -15.67 4.93 -4.27
C ARG A 131 -15.08 5.50 -5.54
N LEU A 132 -15.89 5.70 -6.58
CA LEU A 132 -15.43 6.28 -7.83
C LEU A 132 -14.91 7.72 -7.61
N ILE A 133 -15.64 8.53 -6.84
CA ILE A 133 -15.21 9.89 -6.46
C ILE A 133 -13.93 9.83 -5.64
N GLY A 134 -13.84 8.92 -4.66
CA GLY A 134 -12.64 8.72 -3.85
C GLY A 134 -11.42 8.34 -4.69
N TRP A 135 -11.58 7.42 -5.65
CA TRP A 135 -10.53 6.99 -6.56
C TRP A 135 -10.07 8.10 -7.51
N ILE A 136 -11.00 8.86 -8.11
CA ILE A 136 -10.65 10.02 -8.94
C ILE A 136 -9.85 11.04 -8.10
N THR A 137 -10.29 11.28 -6.87
CA THR A 137 -9.59 12.18 -5.94
C THR A 137 -8.20 11.67 -5.60
N GLN A 138 -8.02 10.37 -5.41
CA GLN A 138 -6.70 9.75 -5.20
C GLN A 138 -5.77 10.02 -6.38
N LEU A 139 -6.22 9.84 -7.62
CA LEU A 139 -5.39 10.11 -8.80
C LEU A 139 -4.89 11.56 -8.81
N VAL A 140 -5.76 12.52 -8.48
CA VAL A 140 -5.40 13.93 -8.39
C VAL A 140 -4.37 14.18 -7.28
N ILE A 141 -4.60 13.64 -6.09
CA ILE A 141 -3.68 13.80 -4.95
C ILE A 141 -2.33 13.17 -5.25
N GLU A 142 -2.30 11.95 -5.79
CA GLU A 142 -1.05 11.25 -6.09
C GLU A 142 -0.25 11.97 -7.18
N HIS A 143 -0.92 12.48 -8.21
CA HIS A 143 -0.29 13.27 -9.25
C HIS A 143 0.27 14.58 -8.69
N SER A 144 -0.51 15.30 -7.88
CA SER A 144 -0.09 16.54 -7.23
C SER A 144 1.14 16.33 -6.35
N GLU A 145 1.13 15.27 -5.52
CA GLU A 145 2.25 14.95 -4.63
C GLU A 145 3.49 14.51 -5.38
N MET A 146 3.35 13.72 -6.45
CA MET A 146 4.46 13.38 -7.33
C MET A 146 5.10 14.63 -7.92
N HIS A 147 4.29 15.59 -8.40
CA HIS A 147 4.76 16.85 -8.96
C HIS A 147 5.47 17.72 -7.92
N ARG A 148 4.89 17.81 -6.70
CA ARG A 148 5.48 18.54 -5.58
C ARG A 148 6.85 17.99 -5.18
N VAL A 149 6.96 16.66 -5.04
CA VAL A 149 8.22 16.00 -4.69
C VAL A 149 9.27 16.18 -5.78
N TYR A 150 8.87 16.01 -7.05
CA TYR A 150 9.77 16.24 -8.19
C TYR A 150 10.30 17.67 -8.22
N ASN A 151 9.45 18.67 -8.03
CA ASN A 151 9.88 20.08 -8.01
C ASN A 151 10.81 20.42 -6.84
N THR A 152 10.74 19.67 -5.73
CA THR A 152 11.56 19.92 -4.53
C THR A 152 12.88 19.16 -4.56
N THR A 153 12.90 17.94 -5.12
CA THR A 153 14.03 17.00 -5.00
C THR A 153 14.64 16.59 -6.34
N GLY A 154 13.98 16.88 -7.45
CA GLY A 154 14.33 16.37 -8.79
C GLY A 154 14.03 14.89 -9.00
N LEU A 155 13.51 14.19 -7.99
CA LEU A 155 13.25 12.75 -8.05
C LEU A 155 11.77 12.45 -8.27
N ILE A 156 11.49 11.47 -9.13
CA ILE A 156 10.14 10.95 -9.36
C ILE A 156 9.89 9.85 -8.32
N ILE A 157 9.12 10.17 -7.28
CA ILE A 157 8.67 9.21 -6.27
C ILE A 157 7.17 8.95 -6.48
N THR A 158 6.84 7.72 -6.89
CA THR A 158 5.47 7.27 -7.09
C THR A 158 4.83 6.81 -5.77
N ALA A 159 3.53 6.51 -5.82
CA ALA A 159 2.79 6.06 -4.64
C ALA A 159 3.36 4.77 -4.04
N SER A 160 3.82 3.81 -4.86
CA SER A 160 4.34 2.53 -4.37
C SER A 160 5.67 2.68 -3.61
N GLU A 161 6.57 3.57 -4.06
CA GLU A 161 7.78 3.88 -3.30
C GLU A 161 7.45 4.57 -1.97
N ARG A 162 6.46 5.48 -1.96
CA ARG A 162 5.99 6.09 -0.70
C ARG A 162 5.44 5.03 0.26
N PHE A 163 4.64 4.08 -0.23
CA PHE A 163 4.12 2.99 0.60
C PHE A 163 5.25 2.10 1.13
N PHE A 164 6.29 1.85 0.34
CA PHE A 164 7.49 1.15 0.79
C PHE A 164 8.21 1.90 1.91
N PHE A 165 8.47 3.20 1.76
CA PHE A 165 9.11 4.00 2.79
C PHE A 165 8.26 4.08 4.06
N ASN A 166 6.94 4.21 3.93
CA ASN A 166 6.03 4.22 5.08
C ASN A 166 5.97 2.86 5.78
N ALA A 167 6.00 1.75 5.04
CA ALA A 167 6.10 0.40 5.61
C ALA A 167 7.40 0.23 6.40
N TYR A 168 8.54 0.62 5.81
CA TYR A 168 9.84 0.60 6.47
C TYR A 168 9.82 1.44 7.76
N ARG A 169 9.40 2.71 7.68
CA ARG A 169 9.34 3.61 8.83
C ARG A 169 8.44 3.08 9.93
N ASN A 170 7.28 2.51 9.58
CA ASN A 170 6.38 1.93 10.56
C ASN A 170 7.06 0.81 11.35
N HIS A 171 7.71 -0.15 10.67
CA HIS A 171 8.46 -1.21 11.35
C HIS A 171 9.67 -0.67 12.13
N ALA A 172 10.34 0.36 11.63
CA ALA A 172 11.47 0.98 12.29
C ALA A 172 11.08 1.65 13.62
N VAL A 173 10.00 2.45 13.63
CA VAL A 173 9.47 3.13 14.83
C VAL A 173 9.14 2.12 15.93
N TRP A 174 8.40 1.05 15.60
CA TRP A 174 8.04 0.00 16.57
C TRP A 174 9.24 -0.74 17.17
N ARG A 175 10.42 -0.63 16.54
CA ARG A 175 11.66 -1.30 16.98
C ARG A 175 12.71 -0.32 17.50
N GLY A 176 12.38 0.97 17.62
CA GLY A 176 13.34 1.99 18.04
C GLY A 176 14.53 2.11 17.08
N LYS A 177 14.32 1.86 15.78
CA LYS A 177 15.33 1.97 14.72
C LYS A 177 15.16 3.27 13.93
N SER A 178 16.20 3.68 13.21
CA SER A 178 16.18 4.90 12.39
C SER A 178 15.10 4.83 11.31
N THR A 179 14.32 5.91 11.20
CA THR A 179 13.31 6.11 10.14
C THR A 179 13.88 6.82 8.92
N ASP A 180 15.18 7.10 8.91
CA ASP A 180 15.86 7.66 7.75
C ASP A 180 15.76 6.68 6.58
N ILE A 181 15.51 7.24 5.39
CA ILE A 181 15.35 6.51 4.14
C ILE A 181 16.58 6.64 3.25
N THR A 182 17.55 7.48 3.63
CA THR A 182 18.83 7.55 2.92
C THR A 182 19.67 6.32 3.26
N CYS A 183 20.40 5.79 2.27
CA CYS A 183 21.38 4.71 2.46
C CYS A 183 22.77 5.29 2.29
N SER A 184 23.69 4.94 3.18
CA SER A 184 25.11 5.24 3.00
C SER A 184 25.74 4.35 1.92
N GLU A 185 26.87 4.78 1.34
CA GLU A 185 27.65 3.96 0.40
C GLU A 185 28.06 2.62 1.00
N GLU A 186 28.34 2.59 2.31
CA GLU A 186 28.62 1.35 3.03
C GLU A 186 27.41 0.42 3.00
N GLU A 187 26.19 0.91 3.26
CA GLU A 187 24.98 0.08 3.24
C GLU A 187 24.61 -0.41 1.84
N LEU A 188 24.98 0.34 0.81
CA LEU A 188 24.80 -0.05 -0.60
C LEU A 188 25.85 -1.07 -1.08
N SER A 189 26.92 -1.29 -0.31
CA SER A 189 27.91 -2.32 -0.61
C SER A 189 27.25 -3.71 -0.66
N LYS A 190 27.63 -4.51 -1.64
CA LYS A 190 27.02 -5.81 -1.91
C LYS A 190 27.11 -6.72 -0.68
N GLU A 191 28.19 -6.62 0.08
CA GLU A 191 28.46 -7.38 1.29
C GLU A 191 27.36 -7.22 2.35
N ASN A 192 26.71 -6.05 2.39
CA ASN A 192 25.74 -5.70 3.43
C ASN A 192 24.31 -6.13 3.11
N TRP A 193 23.82 -5.88 1.89
CA TRP A 193 22.44 -6.19 1.50
C TRP A 193 22.27 -7.56 0.84
N TRP A 194 23.29 -8.06 0.14
CA TRP A 194 23.21 -9.31 -0.63
C TRP A 194 22.86 -10.55 0.20
N PRO A 195 23.41 -10.75 1.43
CA PRO A 195 23.08 -11.93 2.22
C PRO A 195 21.57 -12.05 2.51
N ILE A 196 20.90 -10.93 2.75
CA ILE A 196 19.46 -10.91 3.02
C ILE A 196 18.66 -11.13 1.74
N PHE A 197 19.09 -10.52 0.63
CA PHE A 197 18.47 -10.79 -0.66
C PHE A 197 18.56 -12.28 -1.02
N LYS A 198 19.73 -12.90 -0.81
CA LYS A 198 19.93 -14.33 -1.05
C LYS A 198 19.04 -15.21 -0.17
N GLU A 199 18.90 -14.87 1.11
CA GLU A 199 17.97 -15.56 2.02
C GLU A 199 16.52 -15.40 1.56
N PHE A 200 16.12 -14.17 1.20
CA PHE A 200 14.79 -13.89 0.67
C PHE A 200 14.50 -14.67 -0.62
N ALA A 201 15.44 -14.69 -1.56
CA ALA A 201 15.31 -15.42 -2.83
C ALA A 201 15.25 -16.94 -2.62
N ARG A 202 15.86 -17.46 -1.56
CA ARG A 202 15.73 -18.87 -1.18
C ARG A 202 14.37 -19.18 -0.55
N GLU A 203 13.83 -18.27 0.25
CA GLU A 203 12.52 -18.45 0.91
C GLU A 203 11.35 -18.23 -0.06
N TRP A 204 11.48 -17.30 -1.01
CA TRP A 204 10.41 -16.86 -1.92
C TRP A 204 10.94 -16.70 -3.37
N PRO A 205 11.36 -17.80 -4.01
CA PRO A 205 12.00 -17.76 -5.34
C PRO A 205 11.08 -17.16 -6.41
N GLU A 206 9.77 -17.39 -6.33
CA GLU A 206 8.78 -16.88 -7.28
C GLU A 206 8.63 -15.35 -7.25
N ILE A 207 8.88 -14.73 -6.10
CA ILE A 207 8.87 -13.27 -5.97
C ILE A 207 10.20 -12.72 -6.45
N ALA A 208 11.31 -13.29 -5.98
CA ALA A 208 12.65 -12.86 -6.38
C ALA A 208 12.90 -12.97 -7.89
N TYR A 209 12.33 -13.98 -8.55
CA TYR A 209 12.40 -14.13 -10.01
C TYR A 209 11.82 -12.93 -10.76
N ARG A 210 10.81 -12.24 -10.22
CA ARG A 210 10.25 -11.03 -10.85
C ARG A 210 11.24 -9.88 -10.89
N TYR A 211 12.28 -9.90 -10.05
CA TYR A 211 13.27 -8.84 -9.98
C TYR A 211 14.30 -9.00 -11.12
N SER A 212 14.47 -10.22 -11.64
CA SER A 212 15.34 -10.54 -12.79
C SER A 212 14.65 -10.43 -14.15
N ILE A 213 13.31 -10.57 -14.25
CA ILE A 213 12.61 -10.47 -15.56
C ILE A 213 12.71 -9.06 -16.17
N ASP A 214 12.77 -8.01 -15.33
CA ASP A 214 12.97 -6.62 -15.79
C ASP A 214 14.36 -6.36 -16.40
N GLU A 215 15.32 -7.31 -16.37
CA GLU A 215 16.58 -7.22 -17.14
C GLU A 215 16.37 -7.56 -18.62
N ALA A 216 15.51 -8.53 -18.94
CA ALA A 216 15.40 -9.10 -20.29
C ALA A 216 14.59 -8.24 -21.28
N HIS A 217 13.97 -7.14 -20.82
CA HIS A 217 13.16 -6.25 -21.66
C HIS A 217 13.83 -4.91 -21.99
N PHE A 218 15.10 -4.73 -21.63
CA PHE A 218 15.90 -3.56 -22.00
C PHE A 218 17.18 -3.93 -22.78
N GLU A 219 17.33 -5.17 -23.21
CA GLU A 219 18.44 -5.67 -24.05
C GLU A 219 18.02 -6.08 -25.48
N ASP A 220 16.85 -5.64 -25.96
CA ASP A 220 16.43 -5.75 -27.38
C ASP A 220 16.24 -4.36 -28.01
#